data_AF-A0A4Q6F5S7-F1
#
_entry.id   AF-A0A4Q6F5S7-F1
#
_cell.length_a   1.000
_cell.length_b   1.000
_cell.length_c   1.000
_cell.angle_alpha   90.00
_cell.angle_beta   90.00
_cell.angle_gamma   90.00
#
_symmetry.space_group_name_H-M   'P 1'
#
loop_
_entity.id
_entity.type
_entity.pdbx_description
1 polymer ?
#
loop_
_entity_poly.entity_id
_entity_poly.type
_entity_poly.pdbx_seq_one_letter_code
_entity_poly.pdbx_strand_id
1 'polypeptide(L)'
;NLRTVEAGTRARVLKIDLPVGDNKNIVAFAKALKDNRSDDLSKAILPEGAPRVELREIPGYVGKDKFEVRGLPLPEPGLYQIEVASADLGKAYAMTKMYVHAQALVTDMVIHWKKTDDNALAWVTSLATGLPVPAASLSIYDCELRKVGAGTTDAKGTLLLPASQTPINKCSPYWPAENDWDKKGFLITAAKDKDFTFLISSDNDGIESWRFGLSEPMSWDKIAIHTILDRSLFRAGEKLSALTLARKRVLDGFAIPTSSLDKQIEFIHSGSGKVYKQALTWDSQGRTQSSWDIPKDAPIGAYEIRIGSVNTGTFSVKEFRVATVKAQLSPGTTLAVAPKELGYHFSVNYLNGGAANDLNTILRARLEYAPPFTSSDYPRYSFQGVSAESDEEQPEVANEQLKSISTKLDGTGQGAATIKIPELTQAKTIRLELEYPDANGQLRTQPLSQTIWPAEIVIG
;
A
#
# COMPACT_ATOMS: atom_id res chain seq x y z
N ASN A 1 -32.96 4.30 23.83
CA ASN A 1 -33.70 5.58 23.70
C ASN A 1 -32.72 6.71 23.44
N LEU A 2 -32.47 7.05 22.17
CA LEU A 2 -31.73 8.26 21.81
C LEU A 2 -32.53 9.48 22.28
N ARG A 3 -31.92 10.35 23.08
CA ARG A 3 -32.53 11.60 23.56
C ARG A 3 -32.02 12.76 22.70
N THR A 4 -32.92 13.65 22.32
CA THR A 4 -32.60 14.88 21.56
C THR A 4 -31.98 15.93 22.47
N VAL A 5 -31.26 16.89 21.88
CA VAL A 5 -30.73 18.05 22.60
C VAL A 5 -31.89 18.88 23.17
N GLU A 6 -31.84 19.20 24.48
CA GLU A 6 -32.88 19.99 25.14
C GLU A 6 -32.91 21.43 24.62
N ALA A 7 -34.11 22.03 24.53
CA ALA A 7 -34.25 23.44 24.19
C ALA A 7 -33.50 24.31 25.22
N GLY A 8 -32.80 25.34 24.75
CA GLY A 8 -31.95 26.19 25.59
C GLY A 8 -30.56 25.61 25.88
N THR A 9 -30.19 24.46 25.31
CA THR A 9 -28.80 23.97 25.33
C THR A 9 -27.88 25.00 24.65
N ARG A 10 -26.80 25.39 25.32
CA ARG A 10 -25.81 26.32 24.80
C ARG A 10 -24.49 25.61 24.54
N ALA A 11 -23.94 25.83 23.35
CA ALA A 11 -22.57 25.49 23.02
C ALA A 11 -21.63 26.61 23.47
N ARG A 12 -20.52 26.24 24.09
CA ARG A 12 -19.36 27.12 24.25
C ARG A 12 -18.57 27.09 22.95
N VAL A 13 -18.31 28.25 22.39
CA VAL A 13 -17.61 28.41 21.11
C VAL A 13 -16.44 29.35 21.29
N LEU A 14 -15.24 28.88 20.99
CA LEU A 14 -14.01 29.67 20.97
C LEU A 14 -13.45 29.71 19.55
N LYS A 15 -13.35 30.91 18.98
CA LYS A 15 -12.65 31.12 17.70
C LYS A 15 -11.14 31.24 17.93
N ILE A 16 -10.38 30.36 17.30
CA ILE A 16 -8.92 30.28 17.30
C ILE A 16 -8.42 30.86 15.96
N ASP A 17 -7.63 31.91 16.05
CA ASP A 17 -7.00 32.52 14.87
C ASP A 17 -5.65 31.86 14.59
N LEU A 18 -5.29 31.74 13.30
CA LEU A 18 -3.95 31.34 12.93
C LEU A 18 -2.94 32.43 13.35
N PRO A 19 -1.86 32.09 14.07
CA PRO A 19 -0.79 33.04 14.34
C PRO A 19 -0.08 33.39 13.03
N VAL A 20 -0.35 34.57 12.47
CA VAL A 20 0.33 35.08 11.27
C VAL A 20 1.62 35.83 11.67
N GLY A 21 2.73 35.54 10.98
CA GLY A 21 4.05 36.19 11.15
C GLY A 21 5.12 35.35 11.87
N ASP A 22 6.33 35.90 12.03
CA ASP A 22 7.52 35.15 12.45
C ASP A 22 7.68 34.95 13.97
N ASN A 23 6.82 35.53 14.81
CA ASN A 23 7.00 35.52 16.27
C ASN A 23 5.68 35.49 17.06
N LYS A 24 4.76 34.60 16.66
CA LYS A 24 3.52 34.31 17.41
C LYS A 24 3.43 32.80 17.66
N ASN A 25 2.84 32.46 18.80
CA ASN A 25 2.90 31.14 19.42
C ASN A 25 2.16 30.05 18.62
N ILE A 26 2.76 29.56 17.53
CA ILE A 26 2.27 28.41 16.73
C ILE A 26 2.10 27.15 17.59
N VAL A 27 2.89 27.04 18.66
CA VAL A 27 2.75 26.03 19.72
C VAL A 27 1.37 26.07 20.37
N ALA A 28 0.81 27.25 20.66
CA ALA A 28 -0.54 27.36 21.21
C ALA A 28 -1.62 26.91 20.21
N PHE A 29 -1.44 27.19 18.92
CA PHE A 29 -2.34 26.71 17.86
C PHE A 29 -2.30 25.18 17.76
N ALA A 30 -1.09 24.60 17.66
CA ALA A 30 -0.89 23.15 17.61
C ALA A 30 -1.42 22.45 18.87
N LYS A 31 -1.24 23.05 20.05
CA LYS A 31 -1.81 22.54 21.30
C LYS A 31 -3.34 22.51 21.25
N ALA A 32 -3.98 23.57 20.75
CA ALA A 32 -5.42 23.59 20.62
C ALA A 32 -5.95 22.48 19.69
N LEU A 33 -5.24 22.17 18.59
CA LEU A 33 -5.57 21.03 17.72
C LEU A 33 -5.53 19.67 18.46
N LYS A 34 -4.60 19.53 19.41
CA LYS A 34 -4.52 18.33 20.26
C LYS A 34 -5.60 18.31 21.34
N ASP A 35 -5.83 19.41 22.03
CA ASP A 35 -6.69 19.45 23.23
C ASP A 35 -8.11 18.97 22.94
N ASN A 36 -8.61 19.15 21.70
CA ASN A 36 -9.88 18.59 21.20
C ASN A 36 -9.89 17.05 21.01
N ARG A 37 -8.84 16.34 21.45
CA ARG A 37 -8.75 14.88 21.42
C ARG A 37 -8.57 14.30 22.83
N SER A 38 -8.96 15.06 23.86
CA SER A 38 -8.92 14.56 25.24
C SER A 38 -9.96 13.46 25.44
N ASP A 39 -9.53 12.31 25.95
CA ASP A 39 -10.44 11.20 26.28
C ASP A 39 -11.19 11.43 27.62
N ASP A 40 -10.81 12.45 28.40
CA ASP A 40 -11.47 12.77 29.67
C ASP A 40 -12.68 13.70 29.47
N LEU A 41 -13.80 13.08 29.09
CA LEU A 41 -15.08 13.75 28.84
C LEU A 41 -15.79 14.20 30.13
N SER A 42 -15.19 14.00 31.31
CA SER A 42 -15.71 14.48 32.59
C SER A 42 -15.32 15.93 32.91
N LYS A 43 -14.37 16.51 32.17
CA LYS A 43 -13.84 17.86 32.36
C LYS A 43 -14.09 18.73 31.13
N ALA A 44 -14.34 20.02 31.37
CA ALA A 44 -14.45 21.00 30.30
C ALA A 44 -13.05 21.38 29.79
N ILE A 45 -12.88 21.42 28.47
CA ILE A 45 -11.70 21.97 27.79
C ILE A 45 -11.82 23.50 27.70
N LEU A 46 -13.04 24.03 27.57
CA LEU A 46 -13.32 25.47 27.56
C LEU A 46 -13.85 25.91 28.94
N PRO A 47 -13.02 26.50 29.83
CA PRO A 47 -13.47 26.91 31.15
C PRO A 47 -14.60 27.96 31.07
N GLU A 48 -15.51 27.90 32.04
CA GLU A 48 -16.63 28.84 32.15
C GLU A 48 -16.11 30.27 32.40
N GLY A 49 -16.63 31.24 31.64
CA GLY A 49 -16.21 32.64 31.75
C GLY A 49 -14.82 32.95 31.15
N ALA A 50 -14.21 32.00 30.42
CA ALA A 50 -12.94 32.26 29.75
C ALA A 50 -13.07 33.40 28.72
N PRO A 51 -12.09 34.33 28.67
CA PRO A 51 -12.12 35.41 27.69
C PRO A 51 -12.17 34.83 26.27
N ARG A 52 -12.98 35.44 25.39
CA ARG A 52 -13.24 35.04 24.00
C ARG A 52 -14.13 33.79 23.79
N VAL A 53 -14.64 33.16 24.85
CA VAL A 53 -15.64 32.09 24.73
C VAL A 53 -17.03 32.70 24.63
N GLU A 54 -17.72 32.40 23.53
CA GLU A 54 -19.11 32.79 23.30
C GLU A 54 -20.04 31.64 23.67
N LEU A 55 -21.20 31.97 24.26
CA LEU A 55 -22.30 31.04 24.41
C LEU A 55 -23.25 31.19 23.23
N ARG A 56 -23.41 30.14 22.45
CA ARG A 56 -24.34 30.09 21.32
C ARG A 56 -25.43 29.07 21.59
N GLU A 57 -26.68 29.49 21.46
CA GLU A 57 -27.82 28.60 21.62
C GLU A 57 -27.88 27.62 20.45
N ILE A 58 -28.02 26.33 20.77
CA ILE A 58 -28.30 25.30 19.78
C ILE A 58 -29.80 25.35 19.52
N PRO A 59 -30.26 25.54 18.27
CA PRO A 59 -31.67 25.61 17.96
C PRO A 59 -32.43 24.42 18.57
N GLY A 60 -33.42 24.73 19.41
CA GLY A 60 -34.23 23.74 20.10
C GLY A 60 -35.04 22.85 19.15
N TYR A 61 -35.48 21.72 19.68
CA TYR A 61 -36.32 20.74 18.97
C TYR A 61 -37.74 21.26 18.72
N VAL A 62 -38.29 21.05 17.51
CA VAL A 62 -39.65 21.52 17.12
C VAL A 62 -40.55 20.37 16.59
N GLY A 63 -40.05 19.12 16.47
CA GLY A 63 -40.72 18.03 15.75
C GLY A 63 -41.24 16.84 16.58
N LYS A 64 -41.58 15.71 15.93
CA LYS A 64 -41.85 14.39 16.58
C LYS A 64 -40.78 13.32 16.26
N ASP A 65 -39.86 13.61 15.35
CA ASP A 65 -38.83 12.67 14.89
C ASP A 65 -37.60 12.65 15.80
N LYS A 66 -37.15 11.45 16.18
CA LYS A 66 -36.09 11.24 17.18
C LYS A 66 -34.66 11.52 16.66
N PHE A 67 -34.51 11.91 15.39
CA PHE A 67 -33.20 12.17 14.77
C PHE A 67 -33.30 13.40 13.87
N GLU A 68 -32.65 14.49 14.27
CA GLU A 68 -32.65 15.74 13.52
C GLU A 68 -31.26 16.38 13.57
N VAL A 69 -30.74 16.76 12.40
CA VAL A 69 -29.48 17.49 12.27
C VAL A 69 -29.77 18.99 12.42
N ARG A 70 -29.15 19.63 13.40
CA ARG A 70 -29.26 21.08 13.66
C ARG A 70 -27.93 21.76 13.37
N GLY A 71 -27.99 22.89 12.68
CA GLY A 71 -26.81 23.72 12.41
C GLY A 71 -26.47 24.63 13.59
N LEU A 72 -25.17 24.71 13.93
CA LEU A 72 -24.61 25.77 14.76
C LEU A 72 -23.93 26.78 13.82
N PRO A 73 -24.43 28.01 13.68
CA PRO A 73 -23.87 28.97 12.72
C PRO A 73 -22.46 29.41 13.15
N LEU A 74 -21.50 29.36 12.21
CA LEU A 74 -20.12 29.81 12.35
C LEU A 74 -19.82 30.81 11.20
N PRO A 75 -20.13 32.11 11.37
CA PRO A 75 -20.27 33.03 10.23
C PRO A 75 -18.93 33.55 9.67
N GLU A 76 -17.86 33.53 10.47
CA GLU A 76 -16.56 34.04 10.03
C GLU A 76 -15.59 32.88 9.72
N PRO A 77 -14.68 33.05 8.75
CA PRO A 77 -13.56 32.12 8.59
C PRO A 77 -12.73 31.99 9.87
N GLY A 78 -12.26 30.79 10.15
CA GLY A 78 -11.39 30.46 11.28
C GLY A 78 -11.61 29.06 11.84
N LEU A 79 -10.75 28.67 12.78
CA LEU A 79 -10.87 27.42 13.51
C LEU A 79 -11.75 27.66 14.75
N TYR A 80 -12.78 26.85 14.93
CA TYR A 80 -13.68 26.94 16.08
C TYR A 80 -13.53 25.71 16.95
N GLN A 81 -13.26 25.93 18.23
CA GLN A 81 -13.40 24.93 19.28
C GLN A 81 -14.82 25.03 19.84
N ILE A 82 -15.57 23.94 19.77
CA ILE A 82 -16.97 23.87 20.18
C ILE A 82 -17.07 22.85 21.31
N GLU A 83 -17.81 23.19 22.35
CA GLU A 83 -18.04 22.27 23.47
C GLU A 83 -19.49 22.38 23.98
N VAL A 84 -20.11 21.24 24.20
CA VAL A 84 -21.47 21.12 24.73
C VAL A 84 -21.44 20.26 25.98
N ALA A 85 -22.03 20.76 27.07
CA ALA A 85 -22.17 20.02 28.31
C ALA A 85 -23.54 19.35 28.37
N SER A 86 -23.58 18.05 28.67
CA SER A 86 -24.83 17.28 28.81
C SER A 86 -24.88 16.55 30.15
N ALA A 87 -25.86 16.92 30.98
CA ALA A 87 -26.14 16.21 32.23
C ALA A 87 -26.76 14.84 31.97
N ASP A 88 -27.61 14.73 30.93
CA ASP A 88 -28.26 13.48 30.57
C ASP A 88 -27.29 12.44 30.01
N LEU A 89 -26.35 12.88 29.17
CA LEU A 89 -25.27 12.03 28.71
C LEU A 89 -24.35 11.65 29.88
N GLY A 90 -24.04 12.60 30.77
CA GLY A 90 -23.30 12.31 32.01
C GLY A 90 -23.94 11.18 32.83
N LYS A 91 -25.25 11.23 33.09
CA LYS A 91 -25.99 10.19 33.83
C LYS A 91 -25.86 8.81 33.18
N ALA A 92 -25.88 8.74 31.84
CA ALA A 92 -25.74 7.48 31.11
C ALA A 92 -24.37 6.81 31.33
N TYR A 93 -23.34 7.60 31.66
CA TYR A 93 -21.97 7.15 31.93
C TYR A 93 -21.56 7.32 33.42
N ALA A 94 -22.53 7.45 34.33
CA ALA A 94 -22.29 7.65 35.77
C ALA A 94 -21.41 8.88 36.12
N MET A 95 -21.56 9.97 35.35
CA MET A 95 -20.92 11.27 35.55
C MET A 95 -21.97 12.37 35.84
N THR A 96 -21.58 13.45 36.53
CA THR A 96 -22.48 14.60 36.79
C THR A 96 -22.85 15.34 35.50
N LYS A 97 -21.86 15.55 34.63
CA LYS A 97 -21.99 16.12 33.29
C LYS A 97 -20.93 15.46 32.40
N MET A 98 -21.26 15.30 31.13
CA MET A 98 -20.30 14.91 30.09
C MET A 98 -20.11 16.08 29.13
N TYR A 99 -18.86 16.37 28.78
CA TYR A 99 -18.48 17.45 27.87
C TYR A 99 -18.08 16.85 26.53
N VAL A 100 -18.90 17.11 25.50
CA VAL A 100 -18.62 16.69 24.13
C VAL A 100 -18.02 17.87 23.39
N HIS A 101 -16.88 17.64 22.74
CA HIS A 101 -16.13 18.67 22.05
C HIS A 101 -15.97 18.34 20.56
N ALA A 102 -15.86 19.38 19.74
CA ALA A 102 -15.62 19.29 18.32
C ALA A 102 -14.77 20.48 17.84
N GLN A 103 -14.04 20.28 16.74
CA GLN A 103 -13.37 21.35 16.02
C GLN A 103 -13.96 21.48 14.63
N ALA A 104 -14.17 22.73 14.20
CA ALA A 104 -14.63 23.06 12.85
C ALA A 104 -13.73 24.14 12.27
N LEU A 105 -13.06 23.85 11.15
CA LEU A 105 -12.35 24.84 10.35
C LEU A 105 -13.31 25.40 9.31
N VAL A 106 -13.68 26.67 9.44
CA VAL A 106 -14.46 27.41 8.43
C VAL A 106 -13.48 28.13 7.53
N THR A 107 -13.33 27.65 6.31
CA THR A 107 -12.40 28.21 5.31
C THR A 107 -12.88 27.87 3.91
N ASP A 108 -12.55 28.71 2.92
CA ASP A 108 -12.65 28.33 1.51
C ASP A 108 -11.31 27.83 0.97
N MET A 109 -10.25 27.67 1.77
CA MET A 109 -8.94 27.22 1.27
C MET A 109 -8.61 25.78 1.66
N VAL A 110 -8.03 25.05 0.72
CA VAL A 110 -7.48 23.70 0.92
C VAL A 110 -6.02 23.68 0.46
N ILE A 111 -5.14 23.05 1.26
CA ILE A 111 -3.74 22.80 0.90
C ILE A 111 -3.60 21.36 0.43
N HIS A 112 -3.13 21.17 -0.79
CA HIS A 112 -2.62 19.89 -1.29
C HIS A 112 -1.10 19.90 -1.14
N TRP A 113 -0.55 18.91 -0.44
CA TRP A 113 0.89 18.85 -0.14
C TRP A 113 1.50 17.56 -0.67
N LYS A 114 2.57 17.70 -1.45
CA LYS A 114 3.38 16.58 -1.90
C LYS A 114 4.84 16.87 -1.67
N LYS A 115 5.51 15.99 -0.93
CA LYS A 115 6.93 16.11 -0.60
C LYS A 115 7.71 14.96 -1.22
N THR A 116 8.90 15.27 -1.71
CA THR A 116 9.95 14.32 -2.09
C THR A 116 11.19 14.57 -1.22
N ASP A 117 12.29 13.88 -1.51
CA ASP A 117 13.58 14.19 -0.87
C ASP A 117 14.27 15.42 -1.48
N ASP A 118 13.83 15.87 -2.66
CA ASP A 118 14.50 16.93 -3.41
C ASP A 118 13.71 18.26 -3.37
N ASN A 119 12.39 18.20 -3.13
CA ASN A 119 11.51 19.36 -3.06
C ASN A 119 10.17 19.05 -2.36
N ALA A 120 9.35 20.08 -2.17
CA ALA A 120 7.93 19.93 -1.88
C ALA A 120 7.10 20.88 -2.73
N LEU A 121 5.89 20.46 -3.07
CA LEU A 121 4.88 21.25 -3.75
C LEU A 121 3.70 21.44 -2.80
N ALA A 122 3.37 22.70 -2.54
CA ALA A 122 2.07 23.08 -2.00
C ALA A 122 1.20 23.62 -3.13
N TRP A 123 -0.04 23.17 -3.21
CA TRP A 123 -1.06 23.70 -4.13
C TRP A 123 -2.29 24.10 -3.32
N VAL A 124 -2.64 25.39 -3.37
CA VAL A 124 -3.78 25.94 -2.64
C VAL A 124 -4.95 26.17 -3.59
N THR A 125 -6.09 25.59 -3.25
CA THR A 125 -7.33 25.64 -4.04
C THR A 125 -8.50 26.13 -3.21
N SER A 126 -9.49 26.73 -3.87
CA SER A 126 -10.77 27.10 -3.26
C SER A 126 -11.64 25.84 -3.07
N LEU A 127 -12.24 25.67 -1.90
CA LEU A 127 -13.13 24.56 -1.57
C LEU A 127 -14.45 24.68 -2.35
N ALA A 128 -14.97 25.89 -2.50
CA ALA A 128 -16.23 26.17 -3.18
C ALA A 128 -16.14 26.04 -4.71
N THR A 129 -14.99 26.41 -5.30
CA THR A 129 -14.85 26.48 -6.77
C THR A 129 -13.89 25.44 -7.36
N GLY A 130 -13.01 24.85 -6.54
CA GLY A 130 -11.91 24.00 -7.01
C GLY A 130 -10.80 24.77 -7.76
N LEU A 131 -10.89 26.10 -7.87
CA LEU A 131 -9.93 26.91 -8.60
C LEU A 131 -8.69 27.25 -7.76
N PRO A 132 -7.53 27.52 -8.39
CA PRO A 132 -6.34 27.93 -7.66
C PRO A 132 -6.50 29.24 -6.88
N VAL A 133 -5.88 29.30 -5.70
CA VAL A 133 -5.82 30.53 -4.88
C VAL A 133 -4.43 31.14 -4.98
N PRO A 134 -4.23 32.18 -5.83
CA PRO A 134 -2.95 32.87 -5.93
C PRO A 134 -2.74 33.81 -4.74
N ALA A 135 -1.47 34.15 -4.50
CA ALA A 135 -1.06 35.08 -3.45
C ALA A 135 -1.43 34.65 -2.01
N ALA A 136 -1.67 33.36 -1.76
CA ALA A 136 -1.82 32.83 -0.41
C ALA A 136 -0.43 32.70 0.23
N SER A 137 -0.27 33.18 1.47
CA SER A 137 0.98 33.08 2.22
C SER A 137 1.06 31.77 2.96
N LEU A 138 2.12 30.98 2.75
CA LEU A 138 2.36 29.71 3.40
C LEU A 138 3.50 29.78 4.41
N SER A 139 3.36 29.02 5.50
CA SER A 139 4.44 28.71 6.43
C SER A 139 4.49 27.21 6.70
N ILE A 140 5.70 26.67 6.76
CA ILE A 140 5.98 25.24 6.91
C ILE A 140 6.77 25.05 8.19
N TYR A 141 6.25 24.21 9.08
CA TYR A 141 6.83 23.90 10.37
C TYR A 141 7.19 22.42 10.45
N ASP A 142 8.36 22.11 11.03
CA ASP A 142 8.75 20.74 11.33
C ASP A 142 7.99 20.19 12.56
N CYS A 143 8.28 18.95 12.98
CA CYS A 143 7.66 18.31 14.14
C CYS A 143 8.06 18.90 15.49
N GLU A 144 9.01 19.82 15.54
CA GLU A 144 9.29 20.61 16.74
C GLU A 144 8.68 22.02 16.61
N LEU A 145 7.77 22.18 15.65
CA LEU A 145 7.08 23.43 15.32
C LEU A 145 8.04 24.59 14.99
N ARG A 146 9.26 24.27 14.52
CA ARG A 146 10.21 25.27 14.03
C ARG A 146 9.87 25.56 12.58
N LYS A 147 9.81 26.85 12.23
CA LYS A 147 9.56 27.28 10.86
C LYS A 147 10.78 26.93 9.99
N VAL A 148 10.58 26.06 9.01
CA VAL A 148 11.64 25.61 8.08
C VAL A 148 11.48 26.14 6.66
N GLY A 149 10.28 26.61 6.32
CA GLY A 149 9.98 27.14 4.99
C GLY A 149 8.83 28.13 5.02
N ALA A 150 8.78 28.99 4.00
CA ALA A 150 7.69 29.91 3.75
C ALA A 150 7.69 30.36 2.29
N GLY A 151 6.56 30.86 1.83
CA GLY A 151 6.45 31.45 0.49
C GLY A 151 5.03 31.89 0.20
N THR A 152 4.80 32.30 -1.03
CA THR A 152 3.49 32.74 -1.50
C THR A 152 3.13 31.99 -2.77
N THR A 153 1.87 31.58 -2.92
CA THR A 153 1.43 30.88 -4.13
C THR A 153 1.46 31.79 -5.36
N ASP A 154 1.87 31.21 -6.49
CA ASP A 154 1.84 31.85 -7.79
C ASP A 154 0.42 31.92 -8.40
N ALA A 155 0.31 32.37 -9.65
CA ALA A 155 -0.96 32.47 -10.37
C ALA A 155 -1.70 31.12 -10.51
N LYS A 156 -0.99 29.99 -10.40
CA LYS A 156 -1.56 28.63 -10.43
C LYS A 156 -1.89 28.11 -9.04
N GLY A 157 -1.83 28.95 -8.01
CA GLY A 157 -2.04 28.57 -6.62
C GLY A 157 -0.93 27.67 -6.07
N THR A 158 0.23 27.60 -6.73
CA THR A 158 1.30 26.68 -6.37
C THR A 158 2.48 27.39 -5.71
N LEU A 159 3.16 26.68 -4.81
CA LEU A 159 4.44 27.06 -4.22
C LEU A 159 5.36 25.82 -4.24
N LEU A 160 6.44 25.92 -5.02
CA LEU A 160 7.49 24.90 -5.07
C LEU A 160 8.63 25.31 -4.12
N LEU A 161 8.96 24.42 -3.18
CA LEU A 161 9.98 24.62 -2.17
C LEU A 161 11.16 23.67 -2.43
N PRO A 162 12.41 24.16 -2.43
CA PRO A 162 13.58 23.28 -2.50
C PRO A 162 13.71 22.46 -1.21
N ALA A 163 14.42 21.32 -1.25
CA ALA A 163 14.64 20.46 -0.07
C ALA A 163 15.10 21.23 1.19
N SER A 164 15.92 22.27 1.02
CA SER A 164 16.43 23.11 2.12
C SER A 164 15.36 23.90 2.87
N GLN A 165 14.17 24.06 2.30
CA GLN A 165 13.01 24.72 2.90
C GLN A 165 11.88 23.74 3.24
N THR A 166 12.22 22.46 3.35
CA THR A 166 11.27 21.40 3.71
C THR A 166 11.71 20.70 4.99
N PRO A 167 10.77 20.21 5.81
CA PRO A 167 11.11 19.43 6.98
C PRO A 167 11.87 18.15 6.61
N ILE A 168 12.96 17.83 7.32
CA ILE A 168 13.77 16.61 7.09
C ILE A 168 13.64 15.59 8.23
N ASN A 169 13.04 15.99 9.35
CA ASN A 169 12.97 15.20 10.56
C ASN A 169 11.90 14.11 10.43
N LYS A 170 12.10 12.95 11.09
CA LYS A 170 11.08 11.90 11.16
C LYS A 170 10.03 12.27 12.20
N CYS A 171 8.80 12.49 11.75
CA CYS A 171 7.66 12.74 12.63
C CYS A 171 6.95 11.45 13.02
N SER A 172 6.21 11.51 14.13
CA SER A 172 5.25 10.46 14.46
C SER A 172 4.05 10.54 13.51
N PRO A 173 3.55 9.41 12.97
CA PRO A 173 2.30 9.39 12.22
C PRO A 173 1.09 9.64 13.13
N TYR A 174 1.18 9.20 14.39
CA TYR A 174 0.15 9.36 15.42
C TYR A 174 0.47 10.53 16.36
N TRP A 175 -0.52 11.06 17.07
CA TRP A 175 -0.24 11.89 18.25
C TRP A 175 0.40 10.99 19.31
N PRO A 176 1.66 11.22 19.69
CA PRO A 176 2.30 10.40 20.72
C PRO A 176 1.75 10.77 22.12
N ALA A 177 2.10 9.95 23.12
CA ALA A 177 1.66 10.11 24.51
C ALA A 177 1.98 11.52 25.09
N GLU A 178 1.42 11.84 26.26
CA GLU A 178 1.34 13.20 26.85
C GLU A 178 2.60 14.09 26.71
N ASN A 179 3.80 13.51 26.72
CA ASN A 179 5.08 14.21 26.70
C ASN A 179 5.70 14.51 25.32
N ASP A 180 5.10 14.08 24.19
CA ASP A 180 5.63 14.28 22.82
C ASP A 180 4.61 14.95 21.86
N TRP A 181 3.66 15.67 22.45
CA TRP A 181 2.44 16.19 21.81
C TRP A 181 2.63 17.01 20.53
N ASP A 182 3.83 17.53 20.27
CA ASP A 182 4.19 18.39 19.13
C ASP A 182 4.64 17.62 17.88
N LYS A 183 4.87 16.30 17.97
CA LYS A 183 5.58 15.55 16.92
C LYS A 183 4.72 14.89 15.85
N LYS A 184 3.43 15.22 15.75
CA LYS A 184 2.56 14.63 14.73
C LYS A 184 2.71 15.33 13.38
N GLY A 185 3.37 14.67 12.45
CA GLY A 185 3.60 15.17 11.10
C GLY A 185 4.27 16.56 11.05
N PHE A 186 4.28 17.16 9.86
CA PHE A 186 4.63 18.55 9.63
C PHE A 186 3.37 19.41 9.62
N LEU A 187 3.43 20.62 10.18
CA LEU A 187 2.33 21.57 10.11
C LEU A 187 2.56 22.55 8.96
N ILE A 188 1.62 22.60 8.02
CA ILE A 188 1.63 23.56 6.91
C ILE A 188 0.42 24.46 7.09
N THR A 189 0.61 25.76 7.01
CA THR A 189 -0.46 26.76 7.12
C THR A 189 -0.50 27.60 5.86
N ALA A 190 -1.70 28.03 5.47
CA ALA A 190 -1.92 28.96 4.37
C ALA A 190 -2.92 30.04 4.81
N ALA A 191 -2.61 31.30 4.53
CA ALA A 191 -3.47 32.44 4.87
C ALA A 191 -3.60 33.40 3.69
N LYS A 192 -4.80 33.96 3.53
CA LYS A 192 -5.10 35.02 2.57
C LYS A 192 -6.20 35.91 3.13
N ASP A 193 -5.93 37.21 3.21
CA ASP A 193 -6.83 38.19 3.82
C ASP A 193 -7.24 37.78 5.24
N LYS A 194 -8.51 37.43 5.45
CA LYS A 194 -9.06 36.96 6.75
C LYS A 194 -9.24 35.45 6.83
N ASP A 195 -9.00 34.73 5.74
CA ASP A 195 -9.19 33.29 5.66
C ASP A 195 -7.85 32.57 5.88
N PHE A 196 -7.91 31.40 6.52
CA PHE A 196 -6.76 30.54 6.68
C PHE A 196 -7.17 29.07 6.68
N THR A 197 -6.22 28.23 6.30
CA THR A 197 -6.33 26.79 6.39
C THR A 197 -5.01 26.19 6.87
N PHE A 198 -5.04 24.93 7.27
CA PHE A 198 -3.84 24.20 7.69
C PHE A 198 -3.97 22.73 7.33
N LEU A 199 -2.83 22.05 7.32
CA LEU A 199 -2.72 20.61 7.10
C LEU A 199 -1.64 20.06 8.04
N ILE A 200 -1.87 18.85 8.53
CA ILE A 200 -0.84 18.04 9.20
C ILE A 200 -0.45 16.93 8.25
N SER A 201 0.83 16.84 7.88
CA SER A 201 1.26 15.96 6.77
C SER A 201 1.05 14.46 7.01
N SER A 202 0.77 14.04 8.25
CA SER A 202 0.44 12.65 8.59
C SER A 202 -1.06 12.34 8.57
N ASP A 203 -1.94 13.35 8.42
CA ASP A 203 -3.39 13.14 8.24
C ASP A 203 -3.69 12.79 6.78
N ASN A 204 -3.44 11.54 6.41
CA ASN A 204 -3.64 11.02 5.05
C ASN A 204 -4.71 9.92 4.97
N ASP A 205 -5.56 9.78 6.00
CA ASP A 205 -6.67 8.82 6.00
C ASP A 205 -7.57 9.01 4.76
N GLY A 206 -7.77 7.93 4.01
CA GLY A 206 -8.54 7.93 2.76
C GLY A 206 -7.74 8.28 1.50
N ILE A 207 -6.50 8.78 1.63
CA ILE A 207 -5.61 9.12 0.51
C ILE A 207 -4.21 8.49 0.63
N GLU A 208 -4.07 7.44 1.44
CA GLU A 208 -2.84 6.68 1.62
C GLU A 208 -2.41 6.02 0.30
N SER A 209 -1.10 5.97 0.02
CA SER A 209 -0.60 5.58 -1.31
C SER A 209 -0.99 4.13 -1.67
N TRP A 210 -1.04 3.25 -0.67
CA TRP A 210 -1.40 1.85 -0.84
C TRP A 210 -2.85 1.65 -1.31
N ARG A 211 -3.77 2.60 -1.03
CA ARG A 211 -5.15 2.56 -1.57
C ARG A 211 -5.20 2.70 -3.09
N PHE A 212 -4.14 3.25 -3.68
CA PHE A 212 -3.98 3.43 -5.12
C PHE A 212 -3.00 2.42 -5.73
N GLY A 213 -2.66 1.34 -5.02
CA GLY A 213 -1.70 0.33 -5.48
C GLY A 213 -0.26 0.85 -5.58
N LEU A 214 0.04 1.98 -4.92
CA LEU A 214 1.38 2.53 -4.87
C LEU A 214 2.11 2.02 -3.63
N SER A 215 3.34 1.56 -3.82
CA SER A 215 4.19 1.12 -2.71
C SER A 215 4.73 2.31 -1.93
N GLU A 216 4.68 2.25 -0.60
CA GLU A 216 5.32 3.20 0.30
C GLU A 216 6.67 2.61 0.72
N PRO A 217 7.81 3.08 0.18
CA PRO A 217 9.10 2.51 0.54
C PRO A 217 9.42 2.83 2.01
N MET A 218 9.73 1.79 2.78
CA MET A 218 10.10 1.88 4.20
C MET A 218 11.45 2.59 4.44
N SER A 219 12.26 2.71 3.37
CA SER A 219 13.54 3.42 3.36
C SER A 219 13.77 4.06 1.99
N TRP A 220 14.14 5.33 2.00
CA TRP A 220 14.49 6.11 0.82
C TRP A 220 16.00 6.17 0.65
N ASP A 221 16.66 5.00 0.54
CA ASP A 221 18.05 5.02 0.08
C ASP A 221 18.06 5.54 -1.35
N LYS A 222 18.70 6.71 -1.54
CA LYS A 222 18.82 7.33 -2.86
C LYS A 222 19.68 6.47 -3.79
N ILE A 223 20.49 5.54 -3.27
CA ILE A 223 21.30 4.64 -4.09
C ILE A 223 20.56 3.32 -4.32
N ALA A 224 20.18 3.07 -5.58
CA ALA A 224 19.71 1.78 -6.05
C ALA A 224 20.90 0.95 -6.53
N ILE A 225 21.03 -0.29 -6.03
CA ILE A 225 22.07 -1.23 -6.49
C ILE A 225 21.38 -2.52 -6.96
N HIS A 226 21.72 -2.99 -8.15
CA HIS A 226 21.17 -4.21 -8.72
C HIS A 226 22.25 -5.05 -9.40
N THR A 227 22.21 -6.36 -9.19
CA THR A 227 23.15 -7.33 -9.77
C THR A 227 22.44 -8.18 -10.82
N ILE A 228 22.95 -8.10 -12.05
CA ILE A 228 22.49 -8.87 -13.21
C ILE A 228 23.39 -10.09 -13.34
N LEU A 229 22.80 -11.27 -13.38
CA LEU A 229 23.50 -12.55 -13.53
C LEU A 229 23.30 -13.11 -14.94
N ASP A 230 24.26 -13.88 -15.43
CA ASP A 230 24.13 -14.68 -16.65
C ASP A 230 23.03 -15.76 -16.54
N ARG A 231 22.86 -16.31 -15.34
CA ARG A 231 21.79 -17.21 -14.93
C ARG A 231 21.59 -17.14 -13.42
N SER A 232 20.46 -17.64 -12.92
CA SER A 232 20.14 -17.63 -11.49
C SER A 232 20.22 -19.01 -10.82
N LEU A 233 20.57 -20.06 -11.58
CA LEU A 233 20.70 -21.43 -11.07
C LEU A 233 22.05 -22.03 -11.49
N PHE A 234 22.80 -22.48 -10.48
CA PHE A 234 24.15 -23.00 -10.62
C PHE A 234 24.30 -24.35 -9.91
N ARG A 235 25.34 -25.10 -10.25
CA ARG A 235 25.88 -26.18 -9.41
C ARG A 235 27.08 -25.70 -8.59
N ALA A 236 27.39 -26.41 -7.52
CA ALA A 236 28.65 -26.20 -6.82
C ALA A 236 29.83 -26.48 -7.77
N GLY A 237 30.88 -25.67 -7.72
CA GLY A 237 32.00 -25.75 -8.67
C GLY A 237 31.80 -24.99 -10.00
N GLU A 238 30.61 -24.48 -10.29
CA GLU A 238 30.39 -23.64 -11.47
C GLU A 238 30.81 -22.19 -11.21
N LYS A 239 31.06 -21.44 -12.29
CA LYS A 239 31.38 -20.02 -12.24
C LYS A 239 30.12 -19.17 -12.37
N LEU A 240 29.94 -18.23 -11.47
CA LEU A 240 28.93 -17.17 -11.52
C LEU A 240 29.57 -15.92 -12.14
N SER A 241 28.88 -15.33 -13.12
CA SER A 241 29.27 -14.05 -13.73
C SER A 241 28.21 -13.00 -13.45
N ALA A 242 28.63 -11.83 -12.98
CA ALA A 242 27.74 -10.77 -12.54
C ALA A 242 28.16 -9.40 -13.07
N LEU A 243 27.17 -8.60 -13.45
CA LEU A 243 27.29 -7.17 -13.68
C LEU A 243 26.42 -6.45 -12.64
N THR A 244 27.04 -5.68 -11.76
CA THR A 244 26.32 -4.87 -10.78
C THR A 244 26.31 -3.41 -11.22
N LEU A 245 25.14 -2.79 -11.11
CA LEU A 245 24.89 -1.38 -11.44
C LEU A 245 24.45 -0.63 -10.18
N ALA A 246 25.08 0.51 -9.91
CA ALA A 246 24.66 1.46 -8.88
C ALA A 246 24.14 2.75 -9.52
N ARG A 247 22.99 3.23 -9.07
CA ARG A 247 22.34 4.45 -9.57
C ARG A 247 21.79 5.29 -8.43
N LYS A 248 22.03 6.60 -8.48
CA LYS A 248 21.36 7.56 -7.60
C LYS A 248 20.02 7.94 -8.22
N ARG A 249 18.93 7.72 -7.48
CA ARG A 249 17.60 8.23 -7.84
C ARG A 249 17.60 9.75 -7.76
N VAL A 250 17.13 10.40 -8.82
CA VAL A 250 16.97 11.86 -8.94
C VAL A 250 15.62 12.15 -9.60
N LEU A 251 15.14 13.39 -9.51
CA LEU A 251 13.82 13.77 -10.02
C LEU A 251 13.58 13.34 -11.49
N ASP A 252 14.59 13.50 -12.35
CA ASP A 252 14.51 13.19 -13.78
C ASP A 252 14.95 11.74 -14.12
N GLY A 253 15.08 10.86 -13.12
CA GLY A 253 15.41 9.44 -13.31
C GLY A 253 16.61 8.97 -12.50
N PHE A 254 17.71 8.61 -13.18
CA PHE A 254 18.89 8.03 -12.54
C PHE A 254 20.18 8.79 -12.92
N ALA A 255 20.96 9.11 -11.90
CA ALA A 255 22.31 9.65 -12.02
C ALA A 255 23.37 8.62 -11.57
N ILE A 256 24.63 8.87 -11.92
CA ILE A 256 25.76 8.11 -11.39
C ILE A 256 26.00 8.55 -9.94
N PRO A 257 26.12 7.63 -8.96
CA PRO A 257 26.45 7.99 -7.58
C PRO A 257 27.81 8.69 -7.48
N THR A 258 27.88 9.79 -6.74
CA THR A 258 29.14 10.49 -6.41
C THR A 258 29.66 10.15 -5.01
N SER A 259 28.81 9.53 -4.17
CA SER A 259 29.18 9.01 -2.86
C SER A 259 30.05 7.77 -2.97
N SER A 260 30.86 7.46 -1.95
CA SER A 260 31.61 6.21 -1.94
C SER A 260 30.65 5.03 -1.89
N LEU A 261 30.77 4.11 -2.84
CA LEU A 261 30.08 2.83 -2.84
C LEU A 261 30.91 1.78 -2.09
N ASP A 262 30.23 0.84 -1.45
CA ASP A 262 30.87 -0.32 -0.82
C ASP A 262 31.68 -1.11 -1.84
N LYS A 263 32.89 -1.49 -1.46
CA LYS A 263 33.86 -2.18 -2.33
C LYS A 263 33.91 -3.68 -2.08
N GLN A 264 32.86 -4.25 -1.51
CA GLN A 264 32.75 -5.67 -1.19
C GLN A 264 31.37 -6.18 -1.60
N ILE A 265 31.38 -7.33 -2.28
CA ILE A 265 30.19 -8.14 -2.53
C ILE A 265 30.21 -9.35 -1.60
N GLU A 266 29.06 -9.65 -1.04
CA GLU A 266 28.83 -10.82 -0.17
C GLU A 266 27.83 -11.76 -0.82
N PHE A 267 28.17 -13.04 -0.90
CA PHE A 267 27.26 -14.12 -1.28
C PHE A 267 26.89 -14.89 -0.01
N ILE A 268 25.64 -14.78 0.41
CA ILE A 268 25.16 -15.28 1.70
C ILE A 268 24.20 -16.44 1.47
N HIS A 269 24.57 -17.64 1.91
CA HIS A 269 23.66 -18.79 1.85
C HIS A 269 22.53 -18.60 2.87
N SER A 270 21.29 -18.48 2.41
CA SER A 270 20.14 -18.14 3.27
C SER A 270 19.85 -19.20 4.34
N GLY A 271 20.14 -20.47 4.07
CA GLY A 271 19.82 -21.56 5.01
C GLY A 271 20.82 -21.71 6.16
N SER A 272 22.09 -21.38 5.95
CA SER A 272 23.15 -21.56 6.96
C SER A 272 23.81 -20.26 7.42
N GLY A 273 23.53 -19.15 6.76
CA GLY A 273 24.21 -17.87 6.99
C GLY A 273 25.68 -17.86 6.54
N LYS A 274 26.18 -18.89 5.84
CA LYS A 274 27.57 -18.93 5.35
C LYS A 274 27.80 -17.78 4.37
N VAL A 275 28.80 -16.95 4.64
CA VAL A 275 29.13 -15.75 3.85
C VAL A 275 30.42 -15.96 3.08
N TYR A 276 30.38 -15.70 1.78
CA TYR A 276 31.55 -15.58 0.91
C TYR A 276 31.73 -14.13 0.52
N LYS A 277 32.96 -13.62 0.56
CA LYS A 277 33.26 -12.19 0.33
C LYS A 277 34.22 -12.04 -0.83
N GLN A 278 33.99 -11.05 -1.68
CA GLN A 278 34.88 -10.68 -2.78
C GLN A 278 35.00 -9.17 -2.87
N ALA A 279 36.20 -8.67 -3.16
CA ALA A 279 36.41 -7.25 -3.41
C ALA A 279 35.81 -6.85 -4.77
N LEU A 280 35.22 -5.65 -4.83
CA LEU A 280 34.68 -5.04 -6.04
C LEU A 280 35.42 -3.75 -6.36
N THR A 281 35.54 -3.46 -7.66
CA THR A 281 36.02 -2.18 -8.17
C THR A 281 34.92 -1.57 -9.02
N TRP A 282 34.47 -0.39 -8.63
CA TRP A 282 33.49 0.39 -9.39
C TRP A 282 34.19 1.23 -10.45
N ASP A 283 33.66 1.24 -11.67
CA ASP A 283 34.08 2.17 -12.72
C ASP A 283 33.42 3.55 -12.53
N SER A 284 33.84 4.52 -13.36
CA SER A 284 33.28 5.88 -13.34
C SER A 284 31.80 5.98 -13.73
N GLN A 285 31.20 4.88 -14.18
CA GLN A 285 29.79 4.77 -14.56
C GLN A 285 28.96 4.05 -13.49
N GLY A 286 29.54 3.81 -12.30
CA GLY A 286 28.88 3.09 -11.21
C GLY A 286 28.56 1.64 -11.60
N ARG A 287 29.43 0.99 -12.36
CA ARG A 287 29.32 -0.41 -12.75
C ARG A 287 30.47 -1.21 -12.18
N THR A 288 30.23 -2.48 -11.89
CA THR A 288 31.30 -3.43 -11.58
C THR A 288 30.97 -4.78 -12.19
N GLN A 289 31.98 -5.43 -12.75
CA GLN A 289 31.88 -6.81 -13.22
C GLN A 289 32.63 -7.68 -12.23
N SER A 290 32.00 -8.75 -11.80
CA SER A 290 32.60 -9.71 -10.88
C SER A 290 32.32 -11.12 -11.36
N SER A 291 33.25 -12.02 -11.07
CA SER A 291 33.01 -13.45 -11.22
C SER A 291 33.43 -14.18 -9.96
N TRP A 292 32.66 -15.19 -9.59
CA TRP A 292 32.91 -16.01 -8.43
C TRP A 292 32.89 -17.48 -8.83
N ASP A 293 34.00 -18.18 -8.59
CA ASP A 293 34.05 -19.64 -8.72
C ASP A 293 33.41 -20.25 -7.46
N ILE A 294 32.20 -20.79 -7.61
CA ILE A 294 31.43 -21.34 -6.49
C ILE A 294 32.21 -22.54 -5.94
N PRO A 295 32.58 -22.57 -4.65
CA PRO A 295 33.31 -23.70 -4.08
C PRO A 295 32.56 -25.02 -4.28
N LYS A 296 33.30 -26.11 -4.50
CA LYS A 296 32.70 -27.44 -4.69
C LYS A 296 31.95 -27.95 -3.43
N ASP A 297 32.31 -27.42 -2.26
CA ASP A 297 31.68 -27.67 -0.96
C ASP A 297 30.66 -26.57 -0.58
N ALA A 298 30.27 -25.70 -1.52
CA ALA A 298 29.27 -24.68 -1.27
C ALA A 298 27.92 -25.33 -0.91
N PRO A 299 27.25 -24.89 0.18
CA PRO A 299 25.92 -25.36 0.52
C PRO A 299 24.93 -25.28 -0.65
N ILE A 300 24.10 -26.31 -0.80
CA ILE A 300 22.98 -26.28 -1.74
C ILE A 300 21.85 -25.44 -1.13
N GLY A 301 21.31 -24.51 -1.91
CA GLY A 301 20.20 -23.66 -1.48
C GLY A 301 20.17 -22.31 -2.18
N ALA A 302 19.36 -21.41 -1.62
CA ALA A 302 19.26 -20.02 -2.06
C ALA A 302 20.40 -19.18 -1.46
N TYR A 303 20.88 -18.23 -2.25
CA TYR A 303 21.90 -17.27 -1.88
C TYR A 303 21.40 -15.86 -2.14
N GLU A 304 21.67 -14.97 -1.20
CA GLU A 304 21.54 -13.52 -1.38
C GLU A 304 22.86 -12.92 -1.83
N ILE A 305 22.78 -11.88 -2.67
CA ILE A 305 23.92 -11.07 -3.08
C ILE A 305 23.79 -9.72 -2.39
N ARG A 306 24.69 -9.41 -1.45
CA ARG A 306 24.69 -8.14 -0.72
C ARG A 306 25.90 -7.28 -1.05
N ILE A 307 25.68 -5.97 -1.09
CA ILE A 307 26.72 -4.95 -1.16
C ILE A 307 26.36 -3.91 -0.11
N GLY A 308 27.20 -3.78 0.93
CA GLY A 308 26.85 -3.02 2.13
C GLY A 308 25.63 -3.61 2.83
N SER A 309 24.65 -2.77 3.15
CA SER A 309 23.36 -3.19 3.72
C SER A 309 22.31 -3.59 2.68
N VAL A 310 22.61 -3.47 1.38
CA VAL A 310 21.63 -3.62 0.30
C VAL A 310 21.68 -5.04 -0.26
N ASN A 311 20.53 -5.73 -0.32
CA ASN A 311 20.36 -6.92 -1.14
C ASN A 311 20.17 -6.51 -2.60
N THR A 312 21.07 -6.98 -3.46
CA THR A 312 21.17 -6.58 -4.88
C THR A 312 20.70 -7.66 -5.85
N GLY A 313 20.42 -8.87 -5.37
CA GLY A 313 20.02 -10.00 -6.20
C GLY A 313 20.04 -11.33 -5.44
N THR A 314 19.52 -12.38 -6.08
CA THR A 314 19.52 -13.74 -5.52
C THR A 314 19.87 -14.77 -6.61
N PHE A 315 20.43 -15.90 -6.19
CA PHE A 315 20.65 -17.06 -7.04
C PHE A 315 20.49 -18.35 -6.22
N SER A 316 20.52 -19.51 -6.87
CA SER A 316 20.49 -20.80 -6.19
C SER A 316 21.62 -21.71 -6.66
N VAL A 317 22.20 -22.43 -5.72
CA VAL A 317 23.11 -23.56 -5.98
C VAL A 317 22.33 -24.84 -5.74
N LYS A 318 22.17 -25.68 -6.76
CA LYS A 318 21.41 -26.95 -6.66
C LYS A 318 22.04 -28.04 -7.50
N GLU A 319 21.76 -29.29 -7.13
CA GLU A 319 21.86 -30.41 -8.05
C GLU A 319 20.60 -30.47 -8.91
N PHE A 320 20.78 -30.40 -10.24
CA PHE A 320 19.66 -30.47 -11.18
C PHE A 320 20.05 -31.23 -12.45
N ARG A 321 19.06 -31.80 -13.12
CA ARG A 321 19.19 -32.34 -14.47
C ARG A 321 18.55 -31.38 -15.45
N VAL A 322 19.25 -31.13 -16.56
CA VAL A 322 18.76 -30.26 -17.63
C VAL A 322 17.60 -30.97 -18.32
N ALA A 323 16.48 -30.27 -18.48
CA ALA A 323 15.34 -30.79 -19.22
C ALA A 323 15.73 -30.94 -20.70
N THR A 324 15.35 -32.05 -21.33
CA THR A 324 15.63 -32.27 -22.77
C THR A 324 14.40 -32.09 -23.64
N VAL A 325 13.22 -32.04 -23.02
CA VAL A 325 11.91 -31.83 -23.63
C VAL A 325 11.19 -30.65 -22.97
N LYS A 326 10.30 -30.01 -23.71
CA LYS A 326 9.40 -28.95 -23.25
C LYS A 326 7.97 -29.34 -23.58
N ALA A 327 7.08 -29.23 -22.59
CA ALA A 327 5.66 -29.40 -22.77
C ALA A 327 4.92 -28.06 -22.79
N GLN A 328 3.74 -28.06 -23.40
CA GLN A 328 2.76 -26.98 -23.33
C GLN A 328 1.39 -27.60 -23.10
N LEU A 329 0.55 -26.95 -22.30
CA LEU A 329 -0.81 -27.38 -21.98
C LEU A 329 -1.72 -26.15 -22.10
N SER A 330 -2.79 -26.27 -22.88
CA SER A 330 -3.72 -25.18 -23.19
C SER A 330 -5.17 -25.65 -23.09
N PRO A 331 -6.10 -24.81 -22.62
CA PRO A 331 -7.51 -25.14 -22.61
C PRO A 331 -8.11 -24.97 -24.02
N GLY A 332 -9.11 -25.79 -24.36
CA GLY A 332 -9.86 -25.67 -25.61
C GLY A 332 -10.83 -24.48 -25.63
N THR A 333 -11.26 -24.01 -24.45
CA THR A 333 -11.97 -22.74 -24.26
C THR A 333 -11.31 -21.95 -23.14
N THR A 334 -11.16 -20.63 -23.30
CA THR A 334 -10.60 -19.76 -22.26
C THR A 334 -11.64 -19.43 -21.17
N LEU A 335 -12.92 -19.34 -21.54
CA LEU A 335 -14.03 -19.08 -20.64
C LEU A 335 -14.87 -20.35 -20.45
N ALA A 336 -14.89 -20.87 -19.23
CA ALA A 336 -15.62 -22.06 -18.84
C ALA A 336 -16.84 -21.68 -17.99
N VAL A 337 -18.02 -21.60 -18.60
CA VAL A 337 -19.30 -21.31 -17.92
C VAL A 337 -20.18 -22.56 -17.91
N ALA A 338 -20.47 -23.06 -16.71
CA ALA A 338 -21.26 -24.27 -16.46
C ALA A 338 -20.98 -25.44 -17.44
N PRO A 339 -19.70 -25.78 -17.73
CA PRO A 339 -19.40 -26.82 -18.69
C PRO A 339 -19.74 -28.20 -18.12
N LYS A 340 -20.22 -29.12 -18.96
CA LYS A 340 -20.30 -30.55 -18.62
C LYS A 340 -18.97 -31.28 -18.85
N GLU A 341 -18.15 -30.73 -19.73
CA GLU A 341 -16.82 -31.23 -20.06
C GLU A 341 -15.92 -30.09 -20.54
N LEU A 342 -14.61 -30.22 -20.34
CA LEU A 342 -13.59 -29.30 -20.81
C LEU A 342 -12.52 -30.06 -21.60
N GLY A 343 -12.29 -29.62 -22.83
CA GLY A 343 -11.20 -30.10 -23.68
C GLY A 343 -9.89 -29.37 -23.38
N TYR A 344 -8.78 -30.09 -23.47
CA TYR A 344 -7.43 -29.58 -23.33
C TYR A 344 -6.55 -30.10 -24.45
N HIS A 345 -5.66 -29.24 -24.94
CA HIS A 345 -4.65 -29.56 -25.94
C HIS A 345 -3.27 -29.44 -25.32
N PHE A 346 -2.36 -30.33 -25.71
CA PHE A 346 -0.99 -30.27 -25.25
C PHE A 346 -0.01 -30.75 -26.31
N SER A 347 1.22 -30.30 -26.17
CA SER A 347 2.34 -30.71 -27.03
C SER A 347 3.57 -30.99 -26.18
N VAL A 348 4.37 -31.98 -26.54
CA VAL A 348 5.69 -32.21 -25.97
C VAL A 348 6.70 -32.32 -27.11
N ASN A 349 7.74 -31.49 -27.04
CA ASN A 349 8.78 -31.40 -28.06
C ASN A 349 10.16 -31.43 -27.41
N TYR A 350 11.14 -32.04 -28.08
CA TYR A 350 12.55 -31.94 -27.70
C TYR A 350 13.04 -30.50 -27.87
N LEU A 351 13.94 -30.06 -27.00
CA LEU A 351 14.50 -28.70 -27.05
C LEU A 351 15.32 -28.42 -28.32
N ASN A 352 15.77 -29.46 -29.03
CA ASN A 352 16.42 -29.36 -30.32
C ASN A 352 15.44 -29.25 -31.51
N GLY A 353 14.13 -29.19 -31.25
CA GLY A 353 13.08 -28.99 -32.26
C GLY A 353 12.40 -30.27 -32.77
N GLY A 354 12.79 -31.46 -32.29
CA GLY A 354 12.11 -32.71 -32.66
C GLY A 354 10.77 -32.91 -31.93
N ALA A 355 9.82 -33.58 -32.58
CA ALA A 355 8.56 -34.00 -31.94
C ALA A 355 8.78 -35.22 -31.02
N ALA A 356 8.18 -35.21 -29.82
CA ALA A 356 8.19 -36.37 -28.92
C ALA A 356 7.10 -37.37 -29.33
N ASN A 357 7.28 -38.03 -30.47
CA ASN A 357 6.33 -38.99 -31.03
C ASN A 357 6.10 -40.20 -30.10
N ASP A 358 4.86 -40.69 -30.03
CA ASP A 358 4.42 -41.88 -29.28
C ASP A 358 4.73 -41.82 -27.77
N LEU A 359 4.97 -40.62 -27.23
CA LEU A 359 5.27 -40.42 -25.82
C LEU A 359 4.01 -40.64 -24.97
N ASN A 360 4.11 -41.49 -23.95
CA ASN A 360 3.03 -41.66 -22.98
C ASN A 360 2.92 -40.43 -22.08
N THR A 361 1.71 -39.94 -21.89
CA THR A 361 1.39 -38.79 -21.03
C THR A 361 0.19 -39.09 -20.13
N ILE A 362 0.10 -38.42 -18.98
CA ILE A 362 -1.02 -38.52 -18.06
C ILE A 362 -1.48 -37.12 -17.71
N LEU A 363 -2.73 -36.77 -18.04
CA LEU A 363 -3.36 -35.55 -17.59
C LEU A 363 -4.12 -35.83 -16.28
N ARG A 364 -3.65 -35.23 -15.19
CA ARG A 364 -4.33 -35.26 -13.88
C ARG A 364 -5.11 -33.98 -13.71
N ALA A 365 -6.28 -34.05 -13.08
CA ALA A 365 -7.11 -32.89 -12.79
C ALA A 365 -7.69 -32.96 -11.38
N ARG A 366 -7.81 -31.81 -10.72
CA ARG A 366 -8.53 -31.66 -9.46
C ARG A 366 -9.27 -30.33 -9.40
N LEU A 367 -10.37 -30.30 -8.68
CA LEU A 367 -11.10 -29.08 -8.38
C LEU A 367 -10.70 -28.54 -7.02
N GLU A 368 -10.48 -27.23 -6.98
CA GLU A 368 -10.19 -26.44 -5.79
C GLU A 368 -11.18 -25.30 -5.66
N TYR A 369 -11.23 -24.73 -4.46
CA TYR A 369 -11.84 -23.43 -4.25
C TYR A 369 -11.24 -22.39 -5.22
N ALA A 370 -12.11 -21.62 -5.89
CA ALA A 370 -11.67 -20.43 -6.61
C ALA A 370 -11.54 -19.28 -5.60
N PRO A 371 -10.40 -18.56 -5.55
CA PRO A 371 -10.35 -17.34 -4.76
C PRO A 371 -11.44 -16.37 -5.27
N PRO A 372 -11.99 -15.51 -4.40
CA PRO A 372 -12.96 -14.52 -4.83
C PRO A 372 -12.41 -13.72 -6.00
N PHE A 373 -13.23 -13.54 -7.03
CA PHE A 373 -12.81 -12.79 -8.20
C PHE A 373 -12.75 -11.31 -7.85
N THR A 374 -11.61 -10.70 -8.14
CA THR A 374 -11.41 -9.27 -8.04
C THR A 374 -11.38 -8.69 -9.46
N SER A 375 -12.13 -7.62 -9.67
CA SER A 375 -12.12 -6.90 -10.94
C SER A 375 -11.22 -5.68 -10.84
N SER A 376 -10.41 -5.43 -11.88
CA SER A 376 -9.67 -4.17 -12.01
C SER A 376 -10.59 -2.97 -12.17
N ASP A 377 -11.76 -3.17 -12.78
CA ASP A 377 -12.77 -2.12 -12.98
C ASP A 377 -13.57 -1.87 -11.70
N TYR A 378 -13.66 -2.88 -10.83
CA TYR A 378 -14.37 -2.83 -9.55
C TYR A 378 -13.50 -3.33 -8.40
N PRO A 379 -12.37 -2.65 -8.07
CA PRO A 379 -11.37 -3.14 -7.12
C PRO A 379 -11.86 -3.19 -5.66
N ARG A 380 -13.02 -2.58 -5.38
CA ARG A 380 -13.68 -2.60 -4.05
C ARG A 380 -14.78 -3.66 -3.92
N TYR A 381 -15.03 -4.42 -4.98
CA TYR A 381 -16.06 -5.45 -5.04
C TYR A 381 -15.40 -6.83 -5.01
N SER A 382 -16.11 -7.80 -4.43
CA SER A 382 -15.67 -9.19 -4.36
C SER A 382 -16.77 -10.06 -4.92
N PHE A 383 -16.51 -10.68 -6.07
CA PHE A 383 -17.49 -11.48 -6.76
C PHE A 383 -17.26 -12.95 -6.38
N GLN A 384 -18.35 -13.65 -6.06
CA GLN A 384 -18.42 -14.91 -5.28
C GLN A 384 -18.54 -14.61 -3.78
N GLY A 385 -19.80 -14.52 -3.33
CA GLY A 385 -20.17 -14.25 -1.95
C GLY A 385 -19.62 -15.31 -1.00
N VAL A 386 -18.46 -15.04 -0.44
CA VAL A 386 -18.12 -15.49 0.91
C VAL A 386 -18.85 -14.51 1.82
N SER A 387 -19.68 -15.02 2.74
CA SER A 387 -20.38 -14.16 3.69
C SER A 387 -19.35 -13.29 4.41
N ALA A 388 -19.63 -11.99 4.54
CA ALA A 388 -18.75 -11.05 5.23
C ALA A 388 -18.68 -11.31 6.76
N GLU A 389 -19.39 -12.31 7.27
CA GLU A 389 -19.40 -12.71 8.67
C GLU A 389 -19.62 -14.23 8.79
N SER A 390 -18.54 -14.99 8.82
CA SER A 390 -18.60 -16.32 9.43
C SER A 390 -17.26 -16.61 10.13
N ASP A 391 -17.27 -16.54 11.46
CA ASP A 391 -16.33 -17.21 12.37
C ASP A 391 -16.48 -18.77 12.30
N GLU A 392 -17.05 -19.29 11.22
CA GLU A 392 -17.12 -20.72 10.95
C GLU A 392 -15.81 -21.16 10.30
N GLU A 393 -15.24 -22.26 10.79
CA GLU A 393 -14.06 -22.92 10.27
C GLU A 393 -14.08 -22.91 8.72
N GLN A 394 -12.98 -22.46 8.12
CA GLN A 394 -12.78 -22.57 6.67
C GLN A 394 -13.23 -23.97 6.25
N PRO A 395 -14.21 -24.10 5.32
CA PRO A 395 -14.75 -25.41 4.98
C PRO A 395 -13.58 -26.30 4.58
N GLU A 396 -13.48 -27.44 5.28
CA GLU A 396 -12.44 -28.43 5.07
C GLU A 396 -12.29 -28.65 3.56
N VAL A 397 -11.09 -28.36 3.03
CA VAL A 397 -10.86 -28.27 1.57
C VAL A 397 -11.03 -29.67 0.97
N ALA A 398 -12.25 -30.02 0.60
CA ALA A 398 -12.54 -31.21 -0.17
C ALA A 398 -11.99 -30.99 -1.59
N ASN A 399 -10.70 -31.27 -1.75
CA ASN A 399 -10.07 -31.39 -3.06
C ASN A 399 -10.73 -32.56 -3.78
N GLU A 400 -11.59 -32.26 -4.75
CA GLU A 400 -12.22 -33.30 -5.55
C GLU A 400 -11.25 -33.70 -6.68
N GLN A 401 -10.68 -34.89 -6.56
CA GLN A 401 -9.81 -35.43 -7.60
C GLN A 401 -10.66 -35.96 -8.76
N LEU A 402 -10.41 -35.45 -9.97
CA LEU A 402 -11.09 -35.91 -11.17
C LEU A 402 -10.35 -37.10 -11.79
N LYS A 403 -11.03 -37.83 -12.67
CA LYS A 403 -10.45 -38.98 -13.36
C LYS A 403 -9.28 -38.55 -14.25
N SER A 404 -8.10 -39.10 -14.00
CA SER A 404 -6.91 -38.92 -14.84
C SER A 404 -7.09 -39.56 -16.22
N ILE A 405 -6.47 -38.94 -17.24
CA ILE A 405 -6.52 -39.41 -18.63
C ILE A 405 -5.11 -39.72 -19.10
N SER A 406 -4.85 -40.98 -19.43
CA SER A 406 -3.61 -41.40 -20.05
C SER A 406 -3.76 -41.41 -21.57
N THR A 407 -2.85 -40.78 -22.29
CA THR A 407 -2.83 -40.80 -23.75
C THR A 407 -1.41 -40.78 -24.31
N LYS A 408 -1.27 -41.20 -25.55
CA LYS A 408 -0.04 -41.04 -26.33
C LYS A 408 -0.10 -39.79 -27.20
N LEU A 409 1.06 -39.20 -27.44
CA LEU A 409 1.22 -38.13 -28.42
C LEU A 409 1.24 -38.68 -29.84
N ASP A 410 0.74 -37.89 -30.78
CA ASP A 410 0.78 -38.20 -32.21
C ASP A 410 2.19 -38.00 -32.81
N GLY A 411 2.30 -38.23 -34.13
CA GLY A 411 3.55 -38.07 -34.89
C GLY A 411 4.16 -36.67 -34.85
N THR A 412 3.40 -35.66 -34.45
CA THR A 412 3.83 -34.27 -34.30
C THR A 412 4.08 -33.87 -32.84
N GLY A 413 4.00 -34.83 -31.91
CA GLY A 413 4.18 -34.58 -30.48
C GLY A 413 2.97 -33.89 -29.84
N GLN A 414 1.79 -33.97 -30.44
CA GLN A 414 0.55 -33.35 -29.95
C GLN A 414 -0.41 -34.37 -29.33
N GLY A 415 -1.25 -33.92 -28.41
CA GLY A 415 -2.29 -34.71 -27.78
C GLY A 415 -3.46 -33.84 -27.34
N ALA A 416 -4.58 -34.50 -27.05
CA ALA A 416 -5.77 -33.85 -26.52
C ALA A 416 -6.45 -34.77 -25.49
N ALA A 417 -7.17 -34.16 -24.54
CA ALA A 417 -7.91 -34.87 -23.52
C ALA A 417 -9.17 -34.07 -23.12
N THR A 418 -10.24 -34.78 -22.78
CA THR A 418 -11.52 -34.18 -22.34
C THR A 418 -11.83 -34.60 -20.92
N ILE A 419 -11.89 -33.65 -20.00
CA ILE A 419 -12.20 -33.85 -18.59
C ILE A 419 -13.68 -33.59 -18.35
N LYS A 420 -14.40 -34.54 -17.74
CA LYS A 420 -15.78 -34.33 -17.30
C LYS A 420 -15.82 -33.44 -16.07
N ILE A 421 -16.76 -32.50 -16.03
CA ILE A 421 -16.92 -31.54 -14.95
C ILE A 421 -18.25 -31.80 -14.24
N PRO A 422 -18.26 -31.96 -12.91
CA PRO A 422 -19.49 -32.07 -12.14
C PRO A 422 -20.27 -30.75 -12.18
N GLU A 423 -21.57 -30.79 -11.86
CA GLU A 423 -22.37 -29.58 -11.73
C GLU A 423 -21.85 -28.73 -10.56
N LEU A 424 -21.59 -27.44 -10.82
CA LEU A 424 -21.01 -26.53 -9.84
C LEU A 424 -22.02 -25.44 -9.45
N THR A 425 -22.23 -25.24 -8.16
CA THR A 425 -23.06 -24.14 -7.62
C THR A 425 -22.23 -22.90 -7.25
N GLN A 426 -20.91 -23.03 -7.21
CA GLN A 426 -19.94 -21.98 -6.92
C GLN A 426 -18.78 -22.10 -7.90
N ALA A 427 -18.04 -21.02 -8.10
CA ALA A 427 -16.86 -21.09 -8.95
C ALA A 427 -15.79 -21.99 -8.31
N LYS A 428 -15.08 -22.73 -9.17
CA LYS A 428 -13.97 -23.60 -8.77
C LYS A 428 -12.77 -23.33 -9.67
N THR A 429 -11.58 -23.55 -9.14
CA THR A 429 -10.38 -23.63 -9.97
C THR A 429 -10.15 -25.08 -10.34
N ILE A 430 -10.13 -25.41 -11.63
CA ILE A 430 -9.58 -26.69 -12.07
C ILE A 430 -8.07 -26.54 -12.20
N ARG A 431 -7.32 -27.36 -11.46
CA ARG A 431 -5.87 -27.52 -11.62
C ARG A 431 -5.56 -28.79 -12.38
N LEU A 432 -4.75 -28.63 -13.41
CA LEU A 432 -4.31 -29.69 -14.30
C LEU A 432 -2.79 -29.85 -14.19
N GLU A 433 -2.34 -31.10 -14.24
CA GLU A 433 -0.93 -31.45 -14.36
C GLU A 433 -0.79 -32.45 -15.50
N LEU A 434 -0.14 -32.03 -16.58
CA LEU A 434 0.28 -32.95 -17.64
C LEU A 434 1.61 -33.57 -17.24
N GLU A 435 1.61 -34.84 -16.90
CA GLU A 435 2.80 -35.64 -16.60
C GLU A 435 3.35 -36.28 -17.88
N TYR A 436 4.66 -36.17 -18.09
CA TYR A 436 5.35 -36.73 -19.25
C TYR A 436 6.80 -37.12 -18.89
N PRO A 437 7.34 -38.19 -19.49
CA PRO A 437 8.74 -38.57 -19.31
C PRO A 437 9.66 -37.68 -20.15
N ASP A 438 10.75 -37.26 -19.53
CA ASP A 438 11.89 -36.59 -20.16
C ASP A 438 12.90 -37.64 -20.65
N ALA A 439 13.68 -37.34 -21.69
CA ALA A 439 14.62 -38.30 -22.27
C ALA A 439 15.76 -38.69 -21.31
N ASN A 440 15.99 -37.89 -20.28
CA ASN A 440 16.92 -38.17 -19.20
C ASN A 440 16.35 -39.13 -18.11
N GLY A 441 15.16 -39.71 -18.35
CA GLY A 441 14.48 -40.66 -17.47
C GLY A 441 13.72 -40.04 -16.30
N GLN A 442 13.63 -38.70 -16.21
CA GLN A 442 12.82 -38.03 -15.18
C GLN A 442 11.38 -37.86 -15.64
N LEU A 443 10.44 -38.01 -14.71
CA LEU A 443 9.07 -37.55 -14.92
C LEU A 443 9.01 -36.03 -14.68
N ARG A 444 8.34 -35.33 -15.58
CA ARG A 444 8.12 -33.88 -15.53
C ARG A 444 6.62 -33.62 -15.54
N THR A 445 6.23 -32.48 -14.98
CA THR A 445 4.84 -32.01 -15.00
C THR A 445 4.76 -30.62 -15.61
N GLN A 446 3.72 -30.40 -16.43
CA GLN A 446 3.36 -29.08 -16.96
C GLN A 446 2.00 -28.69 -16.36
N PRO A 447 1.96 -27.72 -15.43
CA PRO A 447 0.72 -27.30 -14.80
C PRO A 447 -0.09 -26.34 -15.69
N LEU A 448 -1.40 -26.35 -15.51
CA LEU A 448 -2.35 -25.34 -15.99
C LEU A 448 -3.46 -25.16 -14.94
N SER A 449 -3.96 -23.94 -14.78
CA SER A 449 -5.14 -23.67 -13.95
C SER A 449 -6.14 -22.83 -14.72
N GLN A 450 -7.43 -23.13 -14.56
CA GLN A 450 -8.52 -22.38 -15.16
C GLN A 450 -9.64 -22.21 -14.13
N THR A 451 -10.28 -21.04 -14.10
CA THR A 451 -11.49 -20.84 -13.31
C THR A 451 -12.70 -21.35 -14.09
N ILE A 452 -13.54 -22.14 -13.43
CA ILE A 452 -14.83 -22.59 -13.93
C ILE A 452 -15.90 -21.80 -13.20
N TRP A 453 -16.75 -21.14 -13.97
CA TRP A 453 -17.82 -20.30 -13.47
C TRP A 453 -19.16 -21.05 -13.50
N PRO A 454 -19.99 -20.94 -12.45
CA PRO A 454 -21.32 -21.56 -12.45
C PRO A 454 -22.32 -20.81 -13.35
N ALA A 455 -22.05 -19.54 -13.69
CA ALA A 455 -22.90 -18.68 -14.50
C ALA A 455 -22.08 -17.62 -15.26
N GLU A 456 -22.65 -17.06 -16.32
CA GLU A 456 -22.04 -15.98 -17.12
C GLU A 456 -22.04 -14.63 -16.38
N ILE A 457 -22.94 -14.46 -15.42
CA ILE A 457 -23.08 -13.26 -14.60
C ILE A 457 -22.93 -13.64 -13.13
N VAL A 458 -22.09 -12.88 -12.42
CA VAL A 458 -21.86 -13.03 -10.98
C VAL A 458 -22.12 -11.71 -10.26
N ILE A 459 -22.71 -11.80 -9.07
CA ILE A 459 -23.01 -10.65 -8.20
C ILE A 459 -21.86 -10.50 -7.20
N GLY A 460 -21.41 -9.27 -6.94
CA GLY A 460 -20.31 -8.97 -6.03
C GLY A 460 -20.36 -7.58 -5.45
#